data_AF-A0A3Q0CR90-F1
#
_entry.id   AF-A0A3Q0CR90-F1
#
_cell.length_a   1.000
_cell.length_b   1.000
_cell.length_c   1.000
_cell.angle_alpha   90.00
_cell.angle_beta   90.00
_cell.angle_gamma   90.00
#
_symmetry.space_group_name_H-M   'P 1'
#
loop_
_entity.id
_entity.type
_entity.pdbx_description
1 polymer ?
#
loop_
_entity_poly.entity_id
_entity_poly.type
_entity_poly.pdbx_seq_one_letter_code
_entity_poly.pdbx_strand_id
1 'polypeptide(L)'
;MTSRIHQVRVCFSYSMDSFGQLKPEDNQSVVSRMQKKYWKTKQVFIRATGKKEDEHVVASDAELDAKLEVFHSIQETCNELLKIVEKYQLRLNVISEEENELGLFLKFQAERDTTQAGKMMDAAGKALCSSAKQRLALCTPLSRLKQEVATFSQRAVSDTLMTINRMERARTEYRGALLWMKDASQELDPDTLKQMEKFRKVQIQVRNSKGSFDKLKMDVCQKVDLLGASRCNMLSHSLTTYQRTLLGFWEKTAQTMAQIQEACAGFHPYDFIALKHLQDTPGNLTADYKEAAAEGSCLTADLNKVALSEEKEGFEREPDFLHHGEMTHPCHSMTWLHVFTSSSGSFLQGLCLLCPSPMWPESPSHTGSSLLCL
;
A
#
# COMPACT_ATOMS: atom_id res chain seq x y z
N MET A 1 10.54 -45.39 22.07
CA MET A 1 9.83 -44.66 21.00
C MET A 1 8.94 -43.60 21.66
N THR A 2 9.44 -42.61 22.39
CA THR A 2 10.26 -41.45 21.98
C THR A 2 9.76 -40.76 20.72
N SER A 3 8.86 -39.79 20.90
CA SER A 3 8.99 -38.49 20.23
C SER A 3 8.40 -37.41 21.13
N ARG A 4 9.31 -36.58 21.65
CA ARG A 4 9.04 -35.44 22.53
C ARG A 4 8.56 -34.28 21.67
N ILE A 5 7.31 -33.86 21.86
CA ILE A 5 6.84 -32.55 21.42
C ILE A 5 7.58 -31.52 22.28
N HIS A 6 8.49 -30.76 21.67
CA HIS A 6 9.13 -29.61 22.28
C HIS A 6 8.07 -28.51 22.46
N GLN A 7 7.43 -28.52 23.61
CA GLN A 7 6.68 -27.40 24.11
C GLN A 7 7.70 -26.32 24.49
N VAL A 8 7.93 -25.35 23.60
CA VAL A 8 8.67 -24.13 23.92
C VAL A 8 7.81 -23.34 24.90
N ARG A 9 7.94 -23.69 26.18
CA ARG A 9 7.44 -22.92 27.30
C ARG A 9 8.30 -21.66 27.37
N VAL A 10 7.83 -20.58 26.77
CA VAL A 10 8.38 -19.24 27.02
C VAL A 10 8.09 -18.93 28.48
N CYS A 11 9.04 -19.27 29.35
CA CYS A 11 9.10 -18.73 30.70
C CYS A 11 9.28 -17.21 30.56
N PHE A 12 8.18 -16.47 30.66
CA PHE A 12 8.23 -15.07 31.08
C PHE A 12 8.65 -15.06 32.55
N SER A 13 9.95 -15.21 32.81
CA SER A 13 10.54 -14.82 34.07
C SER A 13 10.50 -13.30 34.14
N TYR A 14 9.42 -12.79 34.71
CA TYR A 14 9.30 -11.40 35.12
C TYR A 14 10.28 -11.20 36.28
N SER A 15 11.54 -10.89 35.96
CA SER A 15 12.50 -10.40 36.94
C SER A 15 12.14 -8.95 37.24
N MET A 16 11.28 -8.77 38.24
CA MET A 16 11.30 -7.57 39.08
C MET A 16 12.66 -7.57 39.77
N ASP A 17 13.64 -6.88 39.18
CA ASP A 17 14.74 -6.23 39.89
C ASP A 17 15.70 -5.56 38.91
N SER A 18 15.35 -4.35 38.49
CA SER A 18 16.35 -3.29 38.32
C SER A 18 15.64 -1.94 38.27
N PHE A 19 15.07 -1.53 39.41
CA PHE A 19 15.03 -0.11 39.71
C PHE A 19 16.49 0.33 39.89
N GLY A 20 17.16 0.60 38.76
CA GLY A 20 18.43 1.31 38.76
C GLY A 20 18.21 2.59 39.57
N GLN A 21 18.90 2.67 40.70
CA GLN A 21 18.97 3.83 41.58
C GLN A 21 18.81 5.13 40.79
N LEU A 22 17.61 5.71 40.84
CA LEU A 22 17.41 7.12 40.62
C LEU A 22 18.17 7.80 41.76
N LYS A 23 19.43 8.17 41.51
CA LYS A 23 20.14 9.12 42.36
C LYS A 23 19.22 10.35 42.49
N PRO A 24 18.96 10.85 43.70
CA PRO A 24 18.14 12.04 43.85
C PRO A 24 18.81 13.19 43.08
N GLU A 25 18.13 13.74 42.06
CA GLU A 25 18.58 14.96 41.38
C GLU A 25 18.60 16.18 42.34
N ASP A 26 18.09 16.03 43.56
CA ASP A 26 17.89 17.10 44.56
C ASP A 26 19.15 17.62 45.27
N ASN A 27 20.33 17.02 45.04
CA ASN A 27 21.58 17.54 45.63
C ASN A 27 22.37 18.48 44.70
N GLN A 28 21.85 18.85 43.52
CA GLN A 28 22.51 19.83 42.66
C GLN A 28 22.17 21.26 43.07
N SER A 29 23.20 22.06 43.38
CA SER A 29 23.08 23.50 43.59
C SER A 29 22.26 24.16 42.47
N VAL A 30 21.43 25.14 42.82
CA VAL A 30 20.64 25.95 41.87
C VAL A 30 21.52 26.50 40.74
N VAL A 31 22.75 26.90 41.07
CA VAL A 31 23.75 27.39 40.10
C VAL A 31 24.12 26.31 39.09
N SER A 32 24.35 25.07 39.55
CA SER A 32 24.69 23.93 38.68
C SER A 32 23.55 23.61 37.71
N ARG A 33 22.30 23.67 38.19
CA ARG A 33 21.11 23.49 37.35
C ARG A 33 20.96 24.60 36.31
N MET A 34 21.20 25.85 36.69
CA MET A 34 21.17 26.99 35.77
C MET A 34 22.24 26.87 34.70
N GLN A 35 23.47 26.48 35.05
CA GLN A 35 24.55 26.24 34.09
C GLN A 35 24.21 25.12 33.11
N LYS A 36 23.71 23.97 33.60
CA LYS A 36 23.24 22.88 32.73
C LYS A 36 22.19 23.37 31.73
N LYS A 37 21.20 24.14 32.18
CA LYS A 37 20.17 24.73 31.31
C LYS A 37 20.77 25.71 30.30
N TYR A 38 21.66 26.61 30.74
CA TYR A 38 22.33 27.58 29.86
C TYR A 38 23.04 26.89 28.71
N TRP A 39 23.87 25.89 29.00
CA TRP A 39 24.65 25.19 27.98
C TRP A 39 23.80 24.35 27.03
N LYS A 40 22.74 23.71 27.56
CA LYS A 40 21.74 23.04 26.72
C LYS A 40 21.06 24.02 25.77
N THR A 41 20.60 25.18 26.27
CA THR A 41 19.97 26.21 25.45
C THR A 41 20.94 26.80 24.42
N LYS A 42 22.21 27.01 24.80
CA LYS A 42 23.26 27.47 23.89
C LYS A 42 23.50 26.48 22.75
N GLN A 43 23.52 25.17 23.03
CA GLN A 43 23.61 24.13 22.02
C GLN A 43 22.42 24.17 21.05
N VAL A 44 21.20 24.29 21.56
CA VAL A 44 20.00 24.43 20.71
C VAL A 44 20.10 25.65 19.80
N PHE A 45 20.55 26.79 20.34
CA PHE A 45 20.72 28.01 19.58
C PHE A 45 21.79 27.89 18.48
N ILE A 46 22.92 27.23 18.76
CA ILE A 46 23.98 26.96 17.77
C ILE A 46 23.42 26.14 16.60
N ARG A 47 22.71 25.05 16.89
CA ARG A 47 22.05 24.20 15.88
C ARG A 47 21.03 25.00 15.06
N ALA A 48 20.19 25.79 15.72
CA ALA A 48 19.14 26.58 15.07
C ALA A 48 19.67 27.74 14.21
N THR A 49 20.81 28.33 14.60
CA THR A 49 21.44 29.44 13.86
C THR A 49 22.43 28.98 12.78
N GLY A 50 22.61 27.66 12.61
CA GLY A 50 23.54 27.11 11.62
C GLY A 50 25.01 27.41 11.92
N LYS A 51 25.35 27.74 13.17
CA LYS A 51 26.75 27.95 13.56
C LYS A 51 27.50 26.62 13.52
N LYS A 52 28.77 26.68 13.10
CA LYS A 52 29.62 25.48 12.99
C LYS A 52 29.76 24.76 14.33
N GLU A 53 29.31 23.52 14.37
CA GLU A 53 29.50 22.60 15.49
C GLU A 53 30.85 21.87 15.39
N ASP A 54 31.22 21.15 16.45
CA ASP A 54 32.42 20.32 16.45
C ASP A 54 32.29 19.19 15.41
N GLU A 55 33.21 19.16 14.45
CA GLU A 55 33.16 18.24 13.30
C GLU A 55 33.22 16.77 13.72
N HIS A 56 33.99 16.44 14.76
CA HIS A 56 34.10 15.05 15.23
C HIS A 56 32.84 14.60 15.95
N VAL A 57 32.20 15.51 16.69
CA VAL A 57 30.92 15.22 17.34
C VAL A 57 29.83 15.01 16.29
N VAL A 58 29.79 15.83 15.23
CA VAL A 58 28.84 15.65 14.12
C VAL A 58 29.11 14.34 13.38
N ALA A 59 30.37 14.05 13.04
CA ALA A 59 30.73 12.81 12.36
C ALA A 59 30.36 11.56 13.19
N SER A 60 30.48 11.62 14.52
CA SER A 60 30.12 10.49 15.40
C SER A 60 28.62 10.17 15.42
N ASP A 61 27.77 11.11 15.02
CA ASP A 61 26.31 10.96 14.99
C ASP A 61 25.80 10.34 13.67
N ALA A 62 26.65 10.21 12.64
CA ALA A 62 26.26 9.82 11.29
C ALA A 62 25.47 8.50 11.22
N GLU A 63 25.86 7.48 12.00
CA GLU A 63 25.15 6.20 12.06
C GLU A 63 23.73 6.34 12.64
N LEU A 64 23.58 7.15 13.68
CA LEU A 64 22.28 7.41 14.30
C LEU A 64 21.41 8.25 13.37
N ASP A 65 21.98 9.26 12.71
CA ASP A 65 21.25 10.09 11.75
C ASP A 65 20.76 9.26 10.56
N ALA A 66 21.59 8.38 10.00
CA ALA A 66 21.15 7.44 8.97
C ALA A 66 19.98 6.55 9.44
N LYS A 67 19.97 6.15 10.72
CA LYS A 67 18.87 5.38 11.30
C LYS A 67 17.59 6.22 11.46
N LEU A 68 17.71 7.51 11.81
CA LEU A 68 16.57 8.43 11.88
C LEU A 68 15.95 8.66 10.51
N GLU A 69 16.75 8.74 9.45
CA GLU A 69 16.24 8.82 8.07
C GLU A 69 15.41 7.59 7.70
N VAL A 70 15.83 6.38 8.11
CA VAL A 70 15.02 5.16 7.92
C VAL A 70 13.67 5.27 8.65
N PHE A 71 13.67 5.78 9.89
CA PHE A 71 12.43 6.01 10.63
C PHE A 71 11.51 7.00 9.90
N HIS A 72 12.05 8.14 9.45
CA HIS A 72 11.27 9.15 8.74
C HIS A 72 10.70 8.62 7.43
N SER A 73 11.49 7.87 6.66
CA SER A 73 11.01 7.17 5.47
C SER A 73 9.87 6.22 5.79
N ILE A 74 9.96 5.45 6.89
CA ILE A 74 8.88 4.57 7.33
C ILE A 74 7.60 5.35 7.64
N GLN A 75 7.72 6.42 8.43
CA GLN A 75 6.59 7.26 8.81
C GLN A 75 5.92 7.91 7.59
N GLU A 76 6.70 8.52 6.71
CA GLU A 76 6.22 9.23 5.53
C GLU A 76 5.50 8.27 4.56
N THR A 77 6.14 7.15 4.21
CA THR A 77 5.58 6.20 3.26
C THR A 77 4.32 5.49 3.80
N CYS A 78 4.22 5.26 5.11
CA CYS A 78 2.97 4.77 5.71
C CYS A 78 1.83 5.79 5.62
N ASN A 79 2.12 7.08 5.88
CA ASN A 79 1.12 8.14 5.75
C ASN A 79 0.68 8.33 4.30
N GLU A 80 1.61 8.25 3.35
CA GLU A 80 1.28 8.38 1.94
C GLU A 80 0.47 7.17 1.44
N LEU A 81 0.80 5.96 1.90
CA LEU A 81 0.01 4.77 1.59
C LEU A 81 -1.44 4.89 2.06
N LEU A 82 -1.70 5.49 3.23
CA LEU A 82 -3.07 5.74 3.70
C LEU A 82 -3.86 6.61 2.72
N LYS A 83 -3.27 7.74 2.27
CA LYS A 83 -3.90 8.64 1.31
C LYS A 83 -4.14 7.96 -0.04
N ILE A 84 -3.18 7.16 -0.50
CA ILE A 84 -3.29 6.40 -1.74
C ILE A 84 -4.46 5.40 -1.66
N VAL A 85 -4.57 4.65 -0.56
CA VAL A 85 -5.66 3.67 -0.39
C VAL A 85 -7.02 4.35 -0.36
N GLU A 86 -7.15 5.48 0.35
CA GLU A 86 -8.39 6.27 0.36
C GLU A 86 -8.80 6.75 -1.02
N LYS A 87 -7.85 7.38 -1.75
CA LYS A 87 -8.10 7.88 -3.10
C LYS A 87 -8.42 6.74 -4.06
N TYR A 88 -7.79 5.59 -3.90
CA TYR A 88 -8.03 4.43 -4.74
C TYR A 88 -9.42 3.83 -4.49
N GLN A 89 -9.85 3.70 -3.24
CA GLN A 89 -11.22 3.26 -2.91
C GLN A 89 -12.28 4.18 -3.50
N LEU A 90 -12.09 5.51 -3.41
CA LEU A 90 -13.01 6.47 -4.03
C LEU A 90 -13.11 6.25 -5.55
N ARG A 91 -11.97 6.07 -6.22
CA ARG A 91 -11.93 5.81 -7.67
C ARG A 91 -12.57 4.48 -8.05
N LEU A 92 -12.41 3.44 -7.23
CA LEU A 92 -13.06 2.14 -7.43
C LEU A 92 -14.59 2.27 -7.36
N ASN A 93 -15.10 3.06 -6.40
CA ASN A 93 -16.53 3.30 -6.30
C ASN A 93 -17.07 4.03 -7.54
N VAL A 94 -16.42 5.13 -7.94
CA VAL A 94 -16.84 5.92 -9.11
C VAL A 94 -16.84 5.07 -10.39
N ILE A 95 -15.76 4.33 -10.68
CA ILE A 95 -15.71 3.51 -11.90
C ILE A 95 -16.73 2.36 -11.87
N SER A 96 -17.03 1.80 -10.68
CA SER A 96 -18.07 0.80 -10.54
C SER A 96 -19.47 1.37 -10.74
N GLU A 97 -19.73 2.60 -10.30
CA GLU A 97 -21.00 3.28 -10.53
C GLU A 97 -21.22 3.52 -12.03
N GLU A 98 -20.25 4.15 -12.71
CA GLU A 98 -20.31 4.44 -14.14
C GLU A 98 -20.44 3.18 -15.01
N GLU A 99 -19.68 2.11 -14.69
CA GLU A 99 -19.78 0.84 -15.41
C GLU A 99 -21.13 0.16 -15.17
N ASN A 100 -21.67 0.25 -13.95
CA ASN A 100 -22.99 -0.30 -13.65
C ASN A 100 -24.10 0.45 -14.40
N GLU A 101 -24.03 1.79 -14.47
CA GLU A 101 -24.97 2.60 -15.25
C GLU A 101 -24.93 2.24 -16.74
N LEU A 102 -23.72 2.07 -17.31
CA LEU A 102 -23.56 1.57 -18.68
C LEU A 102 -24.19 0.18 -18.85
N GLY A 103 -23.98 -0.72 -17.90
CA GLY A 103 -24.58 -2.05 -17.91
C GLY A 103 -26.12 -2.01 -17.90
N LEU A 104 -26.70 -1.16 -17.06
CA LEU A 104 -28.16 -0.93 -17.00
C LEU A 104 -28.70 -0.33 -18.30
N PHE A 105 -27.97 0.62 -18.90
CA PHE A 105 -28.34 1.21 -20.17
C PHE A 105 -28.40 0.17 -21.29
N LEU A 106 -27.40 -0.72 -21.40
CA LEU A 106 -27.40 -1.77 -22.42
C LEU A 106 -28.57 -2.74 -22.24
N LYS A 107 -28.89 -3.13 -21.00
CA LYS A 107 -30.05 -3.98 -20.70
C LYS A 107 -31.36 -3.30 -21.10
N PHE A 108 -31.52 -2.02 -20.80
CA PHE A 108 -32.72 -1.26 -21.19
C PHE A 108 -32.87 -1.18 -22.72
N GLN A 109 -31.78 -1.00 -23.45
CA GLN A 109 -31.80 -1.00 -24.91
C GLN A 109 -32.11 -2.38 -25.49
N ALA A 110 -31.59 -3.44 -24.87
CA ALA A 110 -31.87 -4.83 -25.25
C ALA A 110 -33.35 -5.19 -25.18
N GLU A 111 -34.09 -4.67 -24.20
CA GLU A 111 -35.55 -4.88 -24.09
C GLU A 111 -36.33 -4.38 -25.31
N ARG A 112 -35.76 -3.42 -26.05
CA ARG A 112 -36.38 -2.77 -27.22
C ARG A 112 -35.92 -3.39 -28.54
N ASP A 113 -34.88 -4.21 -28.51
CA ASP A 113 -34.27 -4.82 -29.70
C ASP A 113 -34.41 -6.35 -29.63
N THR A 114 -35.32 -6.91 -30.44
CA THR A 114 -35.56 -8.37 -30.47
C THR A 114 -34.55 -9.13 -31.32
N THR A 115 -33.60 -8.43 -31.97
CA THR A 115 -32.58 -9.05 -32.80
C THR A 115 -31.48 -9.70 -31.96
N GLN A 116 -30.53 -10.35 -32.63
CA GLN A 116 -29.33 -10.87 -31.97
C GLN A 116 -28.50 -9.76 -31.31
N ALA A 117 -28.54 -8.54 -31.84
CA ALA A 117 -27.85 -7.39 -31.24
C ALA A 117 -28.43 -7.06 -29.85
N GLY A 118 -29.75 -7.11 -29.68
CA GLY A 118 -30.39 -6.94 -28.37
C GLY A 118 -29.96 -8.03 -27.37
N LYS A 119 -29.90 -9.29 -27.79
CA LYS A 119 -29.38 -10.37 -26.92
C LYS A 119 -27.92 -10.16 -26.51
N MET A 120 -27.08 -9.67 -27.42
CA MET A 120 -25.69 -9.31 -27.12
C MET A 120 -25.61 -8.12 -26.16
N MET A 121 -26.46 -7.10 -26.32
CA MET A 121 -26.55 -5.97 -25.41
C MET A 121 -26.99 -6.41 -24.00
N ASP A 122 -27.97 -7.30 -23.87
CA ASP A 122 -28.40 -7.83 -22.57
C ASP A 122 -27.27 -8.61 -21.88
N ALA A 123 -26.59 -9.49 -22.61
CA ALA A 123 -25.46 -10.27 -22.09
C ALA A 123 -24.29 -9.37 -21.65
N ALA A 124 -23.90 -8.41 -22.50
CA ALA A 124 -22.87 -7.43 -22.18
C ALA A 124 -23.27 -6.56 -20.98
N GLY A 125 -24.52 -6.09 -20.94
CA GLY A 125 -25.04 -5.29 -19.84
C GLY A 125 -25.04 -6.02 -18.50
N LYS A 126 -25.44 -7.30 -18.49
CA LYS A 126 -25.33 -8.17 -17.31
C LYS A 126 -23.88 -8.34 -16.85
N ALA A 127 -22.96 -8.60 -17.79
CA ALA A 127 -21.55 -8.75 -17.48
C ALA A 127 -20.91 -7.47 -16.91
N LEU A 128 -21.26 -6.30 -17.43
CA LEU A 128 -20.80 -5.01 -16.90
C LEU A 128 -21.34 -4.76 -15.48
N CYS A 129 -22.64 -4.98 -15.23
CA CYS A 129 -23.21 -4.88 -13.88
C CYS A 129 -22.55 -5.85 -12.89
N SER A 130 -22.30 -7.10 -13.32
CA SER A 130 -21.59 -8.10 -12.52
C SER A 130 -20.16 -7.68 -12.23
N SER A 131 -19.40 -7.23 -13.23
CA SER A 131 -18.03 -6.74 -13.08
C SER A 131 -17.95 -5.55 -12.12
N ALA A 132 -18.88 -4.58 -12.26
CA ALA A 132 -18.98 -3.43 -11.38
C ALA A 132 -19.17 -3.83 -9.91
N LYS A 133 -20.10 -4.77 -9.64
CA LYS A 133 -20.36 -5.31 -8.30
C LYS A 133 -19.16 -6.10 -7.77
N GLN A 134 -18.54 -6.95 -8.59
CA GLN A 134 -17.37 -7.73 -8.20
C GLN A 134 -16.17 -6.83 -7.88
N ARG A 135 -15.97 -5.74 -8.62
CA ARG A 135 -14.90 -4.76 -8.33
C ARG A 135 -15.06 -4.15 -6.94
N LEU A 136 -16.29 -3.89 -6.48
CA LEU A 136 -16.53 -3.37 -5.13
C LEU A 136 -16.10 -4.34 -4.02
N ALA A 137 -15.96 -5.64 -4.31
CA ALA A 137 -15.39 -6.59 -3.36
C ALA A 137 -13.93 -6.27 -2.98
N LEU A 138 -13.21 -5.48 -3.79
CA LEU A 138 -11.87 -4.97 -3.47
C LEU A 138 -11.88 -3.95 -2.33
N CYS A 139 -13.00 -3.27 -2.08
CA CYS A 139 -13.10 -2.28 -1.02
C CYS A 139 -12.87 -2.90 0.36
N THR A 140 -13.28 -4.14 0.58
CA THR A 140 -13.09 -4.87 1.85
C THR A 140 -11.61 -5.08 2.22
N PRO A 141 -10.78 -5.77 1.39
CA PRO A 141 -9.37 -5.93 1.70
C PRO A 141 -8.61 -4.60 1.73
N LEU A 142 -8.99 -3.61 0.92
CA LEU A 142 -8.40 -2.26 0.98
C LEU A 142 -8.73 -1.54 2.30
N SER A 143 -9.95 -1.69 2.81
CA SER A 143 -10.36 -1.08 4.09
C SER A 143 -9.60 -1.72 5.24
N ARG A 144 -9.35 -3.03 5.15
CA ARG A 144 -8.51 -3.75 6.10
C ARG A 144 -7.06 -3.26 6.07
N LEU A 145 -6.46 -3.14 4.88
CA LEU A 145 -5.12 -2.59 4.71
C LEU A 145 -5.03 -1.17 5.32
N LYS A 146 -6.00 -0.30 5.02
CA LYS A 146 -6.07 1.05 5.57
C LYS A 146 -6.09 1.03 7.11
N GLN A 147 -6.94 0.20 7.70
CA GLN A 147 -7.06 0.07 9.15
C GLN A 147 -5.76 -0.42 9.81
N GLU A 148 -5.10 -1.41 9.21
CA GLU A 148 -3.84 -1.95 9.73
C GLU A 148 -2.72 -0.90 9.66
N VAL A 149 -2.55 -0.23 8.51
CA VAL A 149 -1.56 0.85 8.36
C VAL A 149 -1.84 2.00 9.33
N ALA A 150 -3.10 2.40 9.49
CA ALA A 150 -3.49 3.46 10.43
C ALA A 150 -3.14 3.09 11.87
N THR A 151 -3.44 1.85 12.27
CA THR A 151 -3.12 1.34 13.62
C THR A 151 -1.60 1.28 13.83
N PHE A 152 -0.85 0.80 12.84
CA PHE A 152 0.62 0.76 12.89
C PHE A 152 1.21 2.17 13.06
N SER A 153 0.74 3.14 12.27
CA SER A 153 1.18 4.55 12.39
C SER A 153 0.83 5.13 13.76
N GLN A 154 -0.40 4.96 14.23
CA GLN A 154 -0.85 5.53 15.50
C GLN A 154 -0.15 4.91 16.71
N ARG A 155 0.19 3.62 16.66
CA ARG A 155 0.75 2.87 17.80
C ARG A 155 2.28 2.75 17.70
N ALA A 156 2.77 2.03 16.71
CA ALA A 156 4.18 1.64 16.62
C ALA A 156 5.08 2.81 16.20
N VAL A 157 4.66 3.60 15.20
CA VAL A 157 5.42 4.78 14.74
C VAL A 157 5.42 5.86 15.83
N SER A 158 4.27 6.15 16.44
CA SER A 158 4.18 7.11 17.56
C SER A 158 5.03 6.71 18.77
N ASP A 159 5.03 5.43 19.16
CA ASP A 159 5.88 4.96 20.27
C ASP A 159 7.37 5.12 19.97
N THR A 160 7.79 4.77 18.76
CA THR A 160 9.17 4.95 18.32
C THR A 160 9.56 6.44 18.30
N LEU A 161 8.66 7.30 17.81
CA LEU A 161 8.84 8.76 17.82
C LEU A 161 9.02 9.32 19.24
N MET A 162 8.28 8.81 20.23
CA MET A 162 8.47 9.21 21.63
C MET A 162 9.88 8.89 22.14
N THR A 163 10.41 7.71 21.79
CA THR A 163 11.79 7.33 22.14
C THR A 163 12.82 8.18 21.40
N ILE A 164 12.63 8.42 20.09
CA ILE A 164 13.47 9.33 19.30
C ILE A 164 13.51 10.73 19.93
N ASN A 165 12.36 11.28 20.33
CA ASN A 165 12.29 12.59 20.98
C ASN A 165 13.03 12.62 22.33
N ARG A 166 13.03 11.52 23.09
CA ARG A 166 13.84 11.40 24.32
C ARG A 166 15.33 11.36 23.98
N MET A 167 15.70 10.60 22.97
CA MET A 167 17.06 10.48 22.46
C MET A 167 17.59 11.84 21.97
N GLU A 168 16.86 12.58 21.12
CA GLU A 168 17.26 13.90 20.62
C GLU A 168 17.49 14.92 21.75
N ARG A 169 16.68 14.84 22.82
CA ARG A 169 16.91 15.64 24.03
C ARG A 169 18.20 15.23 24.74
N ALA A 170 18.47 13.94 24.88
CA ALA A 170 19.71 13.44 25.48
C ALA A 170 20.95 13.79 24.64
N ARG A 171 20.86 13.70 23.30
CA ARG A 171 21.88 14.15 22.35
C ARG A 171 22.21 15.63 22.57
N THR A 172 21.19 16.47 22.64
CA THR A 172 21.34 17.92 22.88
C THR A 172 21.97 18.21 24.25
N GLU A 173 21.56 17.46 25.30
CA GLU A 173 22.15 17.60 26.63
C GLU A 173 23.63 17.19 26.67
N TYR A 174 23.98 16.09 26.01
CA TYR A 174 25.36 15.64 25.91
C TYR A 174 26.23 16.65 25.15
N ARG A 175 25.78 17.10 23.97
CA ARG A 175 26.50 18.13 23.19
C ARG A 175 26.65 19.45 23.96
N GLY A 176 25.60 19.89 24.67
CA GLY A 176 25.69 21.04 25.56
C GLY A 176 26.72 20.86 26.68
N ALA A 177 26.81 19.67 27.27
CA ALA A 177 27.82 19.36 28.27
C ALA A 177 29.25 19.33 27.68
N LEU A 178 29.44 18.85 26.44
CA LEU A 178 30.73 18.92 25.74
C LEU A 178 31.16 20.37 25.49
N LEU A 179 30.22 21.24 25.05
CA LEU A 179 30.49 22.67 24.90
C LEU A 179 30.93 23.30 26.21
N TRP A 180 30.24 22.97 27.32
CA TRP A 180 30.62 23.43 28.64
C TRP A 180 32.01 22.94 29.04
N MET A 181 32.33 21.67 28.77
CA MET A 181 33.64 21.11 29.09
C MET A 181 34.76 21.78 28.30
N LYS A 182 34.52 22.09 27.02
CA LYS A 182 35.46 22.83 26.17
C LYS A 182 35.74 24.22 26.75
N ASP A 183 34.69 24.98 27.05
CA ASP A 183 34.79 26.32 27.65
C ASP A 183 35.52 26.28 29.01
N ALA A 184 35.12 25.39 29.90
CA ALA A 184 35.74 25.22 31.21
C ALA A 184 37.21 24.76 31.16
N SER A 185 37.62 24.05 30.09
CA SER A 185 39.02 23.63 29.90
C SER A 185 39.92 24.76 29.41
N GLN A 186 39.37 25.75 28.71
CA GLN A 186 40.14 26.90 28.19
C GLN A 186 40.49 27.90 29.28
N GLU A 187 39.65 28.01 30.31
CA GLU A 187 39.83 28.91 31.45
C GLU A 187 40.51 28.23 32.67
N LEU A 188 41.05 27.02 32.49
CA LEU A 188 41.54 26.19 33.58
C LEU A 188 42.99 26.54 33.98
N ASP A 189 43.17 27.05 35.19
CA ASP A 189 44.45 27.15 35.88
C ASP A 189 44.61 25.97 36.87
N PRO A 190 45.58 25.05 36.64
CA PRO A 190 45.82 23.89 37.49
C PRO A 190 46.14 24.23 38.95
N ASP A 191 46.72 25.41 39.21
CA ASP A 191 47.11 25.83 40.56
C ASP A 191 45.93 26.37 41.38
N THR A 192 44.81 26.65 40.70
CA THR A 192 43.57 27.10 41.34
C THR A 192 42.64 25.92 41.66
N LEU A 193 42.73 25.39 42.89
CA LEU A 193 41.91 24.25 43.37
C LEU A 193 40.40 24.40 43.08
N LYS A 194 39.85 25.62 43.18
CA LYS A 194 38.42 25.89 42.92
C LYS A 194 38.04 25.69 41.45
N GLN A 195 38.92 25.98 40.50
CA GLN A 195 38.66 25.79 39.07
C GLN A 195 38.76 24.30 38.71
N MET A 196 39.75 23.60 39.26
CA MET A 196 39.87 22.14 39.11
C MET A 196 38.62 21.40 39.62
N GLU A 197 38.04 21.83 40.75
CA GLU A 197 36.81 21.23 41.26
C GLU A 197 35.60 21.52 40.36
N LYS A 198 35.49 22.72 39.80
CA LYS A 198 34.45 23.03 38.79
C LYS A 198 34.62 22.15 37.54
N PHE A 199 35.83 22.00 37.05
CA PHE A 199 36.14 21.19 35.87
C PHE A 199 35.77 19.71 36.09
N ARG A 200 36.12 19.13 37.25
CA ARG A 200 35.70 17.77 37.64
C ARG A 200 34.19 17.59 37.63
N LYS A 201 33.42 18.59 38.10
CA LYS A 201 31.95 18.55 38.06
C LYS A 201 31.42 18.53 36.63
N VAL A 202 32.01 19.32 35.73
CA VAL A 202 31.65 19.31 34.30
C VAL A 202 31.99 17.97 33.66
N GLN A 203 33.15 17.38 33.96
CA GLN A 203 33.52 16.04 33.47
C GLN A 203 32.53 14.96 33.91
N ILE A 204 32.08 14.99 35.17
CA ILE A 204 31.04 14.08 35.67
C ILE A 204 29.74 14.28 34.89
N GLN A 205 29.34 15.54 34.62
CA GLN A 205 28.14 15.85 33.85
C GLN A 205 28.23 15.33 32.40
N VAL A 206 29.39 15.45 31.75
CA VAL A 206 29.64 14.88 30.42
C VAL A 206 29.52 13.37 30.44
N ARG A 207 30.14 12.69 31.41
CA ARG A 207 30.07 11.22 31.52
C ARG A 207 28.63 10.74 31.72
N ASN A 208 27.87 11.39 32.60
CA ASN A 208 26.49 11.03 32.90
C ASN A 208 25.56 11.24 31.69
N SER A 209 25.67 12.41 31.03
CA SER A 209 24.87 12.71 29.84
C SER A 209 25.22 11.81 28.66
N LYS A 210 26.50 11.49 28.46
CA LYS A 210 26.95 10.50 27.46
C LYS A 210 26.34 9.13 27.71
N GLY A 211 26.41 8.62 28.94
CA GLY A 211 25.83 7.32 29.28
C GLY A 211 24.32 7.26 29.01
N SER A 212 23.59 8.34 29.32
CA SER A 212 22.16 8.40 29.00
C SER A 212 21.88 8.50 27.49
N PHE A 213 22.71 9.24 26.75
CA PHE A 213 22.59 9.36 25.29
C PHE A 213 22.91 8.03 24.60
N ASP A 214 24.02 7.36 24.96
CA ASP A 214 24.43 6.09 24.37
C ASP A 214 23.36 5.00 24.57
N LYS A 215 22.73 4.96 25.77
CA LYS A 215 21.60 4.05 26.03
C LYS A 215 20.42 4.33 25.11
N LEU A 216 20.00 5.60 25.00
CA LEU A 216 18.87 5.98 24.16
C LEU A 216 19.17 5.83 22.66
N LYS A 217 20.43 6.00 22.23
CA LYS A 217 20.88 5.70 20.87
C LYS A 217 20.63 4.23 20.54
N MET A 218 21.03 3.32 21.43
CA MET A 218 20.77 1.88 21.26
C MET A 218 19.28 1.54 21.25
N ASP A 219 18.50 2.12 22.17
CA ASP A 219 17.04 1.93 22.23
C ASP A 219 16.37 2.37 20.92
N VAL A 220 16.77 3.52 20.35
CA VAL A 220 16.25 4.01 19.06
C VAL A 220 16.61 3.04 17.94
N CYS A 221 17.88 2.64 17.82
CA CYS A 221 18.30 1.72 16.74
C CYS A 221 17.50 0.43 16.75
N GLN A 222 17.37 -0.21 17.92
CA GLN A 222 16.60 -1.45 18.06
C GLN A 222 15.11 -1.26 17.76
N LYS A 223 14.51 -0.16 18.23
CA LYS A 223 13.10 0.13 17.94
C LYS A 223 12.85 0.37 16.45
N VAL A 224 13.73 1.09 15.77
CA VAL A 224 13.61 1.34 14.33
C VAL A 224 13.75 0.04 13.53
N ASP A 225 14.67 -0.84 13.90
CA ASP A 225 14.84 -2.14 13.24
C ASP A 225 13.60 -3.03 13.42
N LEU A 226 13.05 -3.09 14.64
CA LEU A 226 11.79 -3.79 14.93
C LEU A 226 10.60 -3.16 14.20
N LEU A 227 10.56 -1.82 14.10
CA LEU A 227 9.52 -1.09 13.38
C LEU A 227 9.54 -1.44 11.89
N GLY A 228 10.73 -1.51 11.28
CA GLY A 228 10.91 -1.95 9.90
C GLY A 228 10.41 -3.37 9.67
N ALA A 229 10.80 -4.32 10.53
CA ALA A 229 10.35 -5.70 10.45
C ALA A 229 8.82 -5.83 10.62
N SER A 230 8.26 -5.12 11.60
CA SER A 230 6.81 -5.10 11.85
C SER A 230 6.03 -4.54 10.65
N ARG A 231 6.54 -3.48 10.01
CA ARG A 231 5.95 -2.92 8.79
C ARG A 231 5.90 -3.94 7.66
N CYS A 232 7.02 -4.62 7.40
CA CYS A 232 7.10 -5.63 6.34
C CYS A 232 6.12 -6.78 6.58
N ASN A 233 6.03 -7.28 7.81
CA ASN A 233 5.10 -8.36 8.16
C ASN A 233 3.64 -7.93 7.96
N MET A 234 3.26 -6.75 8.46
CA MET A 234 1.90 -6.21 8.29
C MET A 234 1.54 -6.11 6.81
N LEU A 235 2.39 -5.47 6.00
CA LEU A 235 2.13 -5.25 4.58
C LEU A 235 2.06 -6.57 3.80
N SER A 236 2.95 -7.53 4.11
CA SER A 236 3.00 -8.82 3.41
C SER A 236 1.68 -9.58 3.57
N HIS A 237 1.10 -9.58 4.77
CA HIS A 237 -0.19 -10.24 5.02
C HIS A 237 -1.37 -9.46 4.45
N SER A 238 -1.45 -8.15 4.69
CA SER A 238 -2.56 -7.32 4.21
C SER A 238 -2.65 -7.27 2.68
N LEU A 239 -1.52 -7.10 1.99
CA LEU A 239 -1.50 -7.00 0.53
C LEU A 239 -1.81 -8.33 -0.15
N THR A 240 -1.46 -9.47 0.45
CA THR A 240 -1.76 -10.79 -0.12
C THR A 240 -3.27 -10.98 -0.33
N THR A 241 -4.10 -10.56 0.63
CA THR A 241 -5.56 -10.67 0.51
C THR A 241 -6.09 -9.78 -0.60
N TYR A 242 -5.63 -8.51 -0.66
CA TYR A 242 -6.00 -7.59 -1.74
C TYR A 242 -5.61 -8.14 -3.12
N GLN A 243 -4.38 -8.63 -3.27
CA GLN A 243 -3.87 -9.20 -4.53
C GLN A 243 -4.70 -10.40 -4.98
N ARG A 244 -5.03 -11.32 -4.06
CA ARG A 244 -5.86 -12.49 -4.39
C ARG A 244 -7.26 -12.08 -4.86
N THR A 245 -7.90 -11.12 -4.18
CA THR A 245 -9.21 -10.61 -4.58
C THR A 245 -9.14 -9.90 -5.94
N LEU A 246 -8.09 -9.11 -6.18
CA LEU A 246 -7.88 -8.43 -7.45
C LEU A 246 -7.69 -9.41 -8.62
N LEU A 247 -6.90 -10.46 -8.42
CA LEU A 247 -6.70 -11.50 -9.42
C LEU A 247 -8.01 -12.20 -9.74
N GLY A 248 -8.75 -12.65 -8.72
CA GLY A 248 -10.03 -13.32 -8.92
C GLY A 248 -11.08 -12.43 -9.61
N PHE A 249 -11.10 -11.12 -9.32
CA PHE A 249 -11.93 -10.15 -10.03
C PHE A 249 -11.60 -10.10 -11.53
N TRP A 250 -10.33 -10.00 -11.89
CA TRP A 250 -9.90 -9.94 -13.29
C TRP A 250 -10.14 -11.26 -14.02
N GLU A 251 -9.88 -12.41 -13.38
CA GLU A 251 -10.14 -13.73 -13.95
C GLU A 251 -11.62 -13.92 -14.26
N LYS A 252 -12.51 -13.64 -13.30
CA LYS A 252 -13.96 -13.73 -13.49
C LYS A 252 -14.44 -12.79 -14.61
N THR A 253 -14.02 -11.53 -14.57
CA THR A 253 -14.43 -10.54 -15.58
C THR A 253 -13.95 -10.93 -16.99
N ALA A 254 -12.69 -11.36 -17.12
CA ALA A 254 -12.14 -11.78 -18.40
C ALA A 254 -12.84 -13.04 -18.94
N GLN A 255 -13.13 -14.01 -18.07
CA GLN A 255 -13.84 -15.23 -18.45
C GLN A 255 -15.25 -14.91 -18.97
N THR A 256 -16.03 -14.09 -18.24
CA THR A 256 -17.37 -13.68 -18.66
C THR A 256 -17.33 -12.93 -20.00
N MET A 257 -16.38 -12.00 -20.17
CA MET A 257 -16.27 -11.24 -21.41
C MET A 257 -15.82 -12.11 -22.60
N ALA A 258 -14.93 -13.08 -22.38
CA ALA A 258 -14.51 -14.03 -23.42
C ALA A 258 -15.66 -14.94 -23.87
N GLN A 259 -16.50 -15.40 -22.94
CA GLN A 259 -17.70 -16.19 -23.26
C GLN A 259 -18.70 -15.39 -24.11
N ILE A 260 -18.88 -14.10 -23.80
CA ILE A 260 -19.70 -13.21 -24.64
C ILE A 260 -19.07 -13.07 -26.02
N GLN A 261 -17.76 -12.80 -26.11
CA GLN A 261 -17.06 -12.67 -27.39
C GLN A 261 -17.23 -13.93 -28.26
N GLU A 262 -17.06 -15.13 -27.68
CA GLU A 262 -17.22 -16.40 -28.40
C GLU A 262 -18.66 -16.58 -28.90
N ALA A 263 -19.66 -16.28 -28.07
CA ALA A 263 -21.06 -16.30 -28.47
C ALA A 263 -21.40 -15.27 -29.57
N CYS A 264 -20.59 -14.21 -29.70
CA CYS A 264 -20.71 -13.19 -30.75
C CYS A 264 -19.99 -13.57 -32.05
N ALA A 265 -19.06 -14.52 -32.03
CA ALA A 265 -18.26 -14.90 -33.21
C ALA A 265 -19.10 -15.54 -34.33
N GLY A 266 -20.33 -15.98 -34.05
CA GLY A 266 -21.29 -16.43 -35.07
C GLY A 266 -21.88 -15.31 -35.94
N PHE A 267 -21.55 -14.04 -35.69
CA PHE A 267 -22.10 -12.90 -36.41
C PHE A 267 -21.46 -12.73 -37.79
N HIS A 268 -22.17 -13.12 -38.85
CA HIS A 268 -21.85 -12.72 -40.22
C HIS A 268 -22.46 -11.34 -40.49
N PRO A 269 -21.66 -10.32 -40.86
CA PRO A 269 -22.18 -9.00 -41.16
C PRO A 269 -22.93 -9.06 -42.50
N TYR A 270 -24.24 -8.85 -42.45
CA TYR A 270 -25.13 -8.66 -43.60
C TYR A 270 -25.20 -9.85 -44.58
N ASP A 271 -26.41 -10.42 -44.72
CA ASP A 271 -26.79 -11.24 -45.87
C ASP A 271 -26.69 -10.43 -47.18
N PHE A 272 -25.50 -10.41 -47.78
CA PHE A 272 -25.36 -10.14 -49.22
C PHE A 272 -26.03 -11.25 -50.06
N ILE A 273 -26.47 -12.33 -49.41
CA ILE A 273 -27.21 -13.44 -49.99
C ILE A 273 -28.59 -12.98 -50.51
N ALA A 274 -29.24 -12.01 -49.86
CA ALA A 274 -30.52 -11.46 -50.34
C ALA A 274 -30.38 -10.69 -51.67
N LEU A 275 -29.24 -10.04 -51.92
CA LEU A 275 -28.99 -9.34 -53.19
C LEU A 275 -28.63 -10.31 -54.33
N LYS A 276 -27.99 -11.44 -54.02
CA LYS A 276 -27.65 -12.46 -55.03
C LYS A 276 -28.88 -13.23 -55.51
N HIS A 277 -29.83 -13.55 -54.61
CA HIS A 277 -31.09 -14.20 -54.99
C HIS A 277 -32.07 -13.30 -55.76
N LEU A 278 -31.93 -11.97 -55.69
CA LEU A 278 -32.71 -11.03 -56.50
C LEU A 278 -32.11 -10.79 -57.91
N GLN A 279 -30.84 -11.14 -58.14
CA GLN A 279 -30.21 -11.07 -59.46
C GLN A 279 -30.48 -12.31 -60.31
N ASP A 280 -30.75 -13.47 -59.69
CA ASP A 280 -31.00 -14.73 -60.40
C ASP A 280 -32.51 -15.07 -60.45
N THR A 281 -33.18 -14.50 -61.46
CA THR A 281 -34.42 -14.99 -62.13
C THR A 281 -35.78 -14.39 -61.69
N PRO A 282 -36.52 -13.72 -62.61
CA PRO A 282 -37.96 -13.55 -62.52
C PRO A 282 -38.64 -14.78 -63.13
N GLY A 283 -39.23 -15.66 -62.32
CA GLY A 283 -39.97 -16.80 -62.86
C GLY A 283 -40.47 -17.80 -61.81
N ASN A 284 -41.76 -17.66 -61.48
CA ASN A 284 -42.66 -18.62 -60.82
C ASN A 284 -42.48 -18.96 -59.34
N LEU A 285 -43.51 -18.55 -58.59
CA LEU A 285 -43.91 -19.03 -57.27
C LEU A 285 -44.12 -20.56 -57.27
N THR A 286 -43.63 -21.26 -56.24
CA THR A 286 -44.44 -22.03 -55.27
C THR A 286 -43.55 -22.79 -54.26
N ALA A 287 -43.94 -22.72 -52.99
CA ALA A 287 -43.67 -23.66 -51.89
C ALA A 287 -42.19 -23.97 -51.55
N ASP A 288 -41.69 -23.39 -50.46
CA ASP A 288 -41.55 -24.17 -49.21
C ASP A 288 -41.24 -23.23 -48.02
N TYR A 289 -42.19 -23.17 -47.08
CA TYR A 289 -41.93 -22.69 -45.73
C TYR A 289 -41.39 -23.88 -44.95
N LYS A 290 -40.09 -23.87 -44.62
CA LYS A 290 -39.56 -24.47 -43.38
C LYS A 290 -38.07 -24.16 -43.17
N GLU A 291 -37.83 -23.60 -41.99
CA GLU A 291 -36.68 -23.90 -41.12
C GLU A 291 -35.35 -23.14 -41.38
N ALA A 292 -35.28 -21.95 -40.78
CA ALA A 292 -34.02 -21.36 -40.26
C ALA A 292 -34.18 -20.99 -38.77
N ALA A 293 -34.91 -21.84 -38.00
CA ALA A 293 -35.13 -21.65 -36.57
C ALA A 293 -34.11 -22.40 -35.68
N ALA A 294 -33.19 -23.17 -36.28
CA ALA A 294 -32.28 -24.05 -35.54
C ALA A 294 -30.97 -23.37 -35.09
N GLU A 295 -30.46 -22.38 -35.83
CA GLU A 295 -29.18 -21.73 -35.49
C GLU A 295 -29.31 -20.68 -34.37
N GLY A 296 -30.49 -20.06 -34.23
CA GLY A 296 -30.78 -19.12 -33.14
C GLY A 296 -30.98 -19.77 -31.77
N SER A 297 -31.33 -21.06 -31.70
CA SER A 297 -31.63 -21.77 -30.46
C SER A 297 -30.37 -22.11 -29.65
N CYS A 298 -29.29 -22.53 -30.32
CA CYS A 298 -28.02 -22.88 -29.68
C CYS A 298 -27.34 -21.64 -29.07
N LEU A 299 -27.28 -20.53 -29.83
CA LEU A 299 -26.70 -19.26 -29.37
C LEU A 299 -27.46 -18.66 -28.18
N THR A 300 -28.79 -18.78 -28.15
CA THR A 300 -29.59 -18.32 -27.01
C THR A 300 -29.37 -19.15 -25.73
N ALA A 301 -29.07 -20.44 -25.87
CA ALA A 301 -28.82 -21.31 -24.72
C ALA A 301 -27.46 -20.98 -24.06
N ASP A 302 -26.43 -20.72 -24.87
CA ASP A 302 -25.10 -20.36 -24.36
C ASP A 302 -25.10 -18.98 -23.68
N LEU A 303 -25.78 -17.98 -24.25
CA LEU A 303 -25.91 -16.64 -23.62
C LEU A 303 -26.73 -16.68 -22.31
N ASN A 304 -27.79 -17.48 -22.26
CA ASN A 304 -28.59 -17.66 -21.03
C ASN A 304 -27.83 -18.42 -19.94
N LYS A 305 -26.92 -19.34 -20.30
CA LYS A 305 -26.06 -20.06 -19.35
C LYS A 305 -25.03 -19.13 -18.69
N VAL A 306 -24.49 -18.15 -19.43
CA VAL A 306 -23.64 -17.09 -18.88
C VAL A 306 -24.44 -16.25 -17.86
N ALA A 307 -25.70 -15.90 -18.18
CA ALA A 307 -26.58 -15.13 -17.29
C ALA A 307 -26.99 -15.87 -16.00
N LEU A 308 -27.18 -17.20 -16.06
CA LEU A 308 -27.64 -18.00 -14.91
C LEU A 308 -26.53 -18.46 -13.96
N SER A 309 -25.27 -18.33 -14.35
CA SER A 309 -24.13 -18.75 -13.52
C SER A 309 -23.88 -17.81 -12.33
N GLU A 310 -24.48 -16.62 -12.33
CA GLU A 310 -24.19 -15.55 -11.37
C GLU A 310 -25.25 -15.37 -10.27
N GLU A 311 -26.46 -15.92 -10.41
CA GLU A 311 -27.51 -15.81 -9.38
C GLU A 311 -27.32 -16.79 -8.21
N LYS A 312 -26.38 -17.74 -8.30
CA LYS A 312 -26.17 -18.78 -7.27
C LYS A 312 -25.17 -18.43 -6.16
N GLU A 313 -24.41 -17.34 -6.26
CA GLU A 313 -23.56 -16.88 -5.15
C GLU A 313 -24.27 -15.79 -4.33
N GLY A 314 -25.28 -16.23 -3.56
CA GLY A 314 -25.80 -15.43 -2.46
C GLY A 314 -24.80 -15.40 -1.30
N PHE A 315 -24.48 -14.20 -0.81
CA PHE A 315 -24.05 -14.06 0.58
C PHE A 315 -24.56 -12.78 1.22
N GLU A 316 -24.92 -12.94 2.49
CA GLU A 316 -25.63 -12.04 3.38
C GLU A 316 -24.89 -10.74 3.73
N ARG A 317 -25.74 -9.74 4.02
CA ARG A 317 -25.55 -8.57 4.89
C ARG A 317 -24.70 -7.41 4.37
N GLU A 318 -25.40 -6.35 3.97
CA GLU A 318 -24.89 -4.97 3.98
C GLU A 318 -24.41 -4.58 5.39
N PRO A 319 -23.30 -3.84 5.51
CA PRO A 319 -23.12 -2.91 6.60
C PRO A 319 -23.68 -1.54 6.19
N ASP A 320 -24.60 -1.03 7.01
CA ASP A 320 -25.11 0.34 6.95
C ASP A 320 -23.96 1.36 6.88
N PHE A 321 -23.75 1.98 5.73
CA PHE A 321 -23.02 3.24 5.66
C PHE A 321 -24.01 4.37 5.90
N LEU A 322 -23.93 4.91 7.12
CA LEU A 322 -24.63 6.10 7.60
C LEU A 322 -24.86 7.14 6.51
N HIS A 323 -26.12 7.31 6.12
CA HIS A 323 -26.63 8.51 5.48
C HIS A 323 -26.37 9.72 6.37
N HIS A 324 -25.68 10.74 5.87
CA HIS A 324 -25.93 12.15 6.20
C HIS A 324 -25.52 13.03 5.01
N GLY A 325 -26.49 13.75 4.46
CA GLY A 325 -26.28 14.86 3.53
C GLY A 325 -27.15 14.79 2.28
N GLU A 326 -28.40 15.22 2.39
CA GLU A 326 -29.17 15.68 1.23
C GLU A 326 -28.42 16.80 0.50
N MET A 327 -28.13 16.62 -0.79
CA MET A 327 -28.14 17.72 -1.75
C MET A 327 -28.78 17.23 -3.03
N THR A 328 -30.01 17.68 -3.23
CA THR A 328 -30.72 17.68 -4.50
C THR A 328 -30.03 18.64 -5.45
N HIS A 329 -29.47 18.17 -6.57
CA HIS A 329 -29.29 19.00 -7.76
C HIS A 329 -29.42 18.16 -9.04
N PRO A 330 -29.97 18.75 -10.12
CA PRO A 330 -30.59 18.01 -11.21
C PRO A 330 -29.59 17.61 -12.30
N CYS A 331 -29.98 16.55 -13.01
CA CYS A 331 -29.41 16.09 -14.27
C CYS A 331 -29.09 17.26 -15.23
N HIS A 332 -27.81 17.48 -15.49
CA HIS A 332 -27.33 18.28 -16.61
C HIS A 332 -26.36 17.46 -17.46
N SER A 333 -26.89 16.96 -18.58
CA SER A 333 -26.25 16.89 -19.89
C SER A 333 -24.78 17.37 -19.98
N MET A 334 -23.89 16.41 -20.23
CA MET A 334 -22.92 16.43 -21.34
C MET A 334 -21.86 17.57 -21.37
N THR A 335 -20.65 17.28 -20.90
CA THR A 335 -19.35 17.47 -21.63
C THR A 335 -18.17 17.18 -20.71
N TRP A 336 -17.49 16.04 -20.88
CA TRP A 336 -16.08 15.86 -20.49
C TRP A 336 -15.39 14.93 -21.50
N LEU A 337 -15.17 15.44 -22.71
CA LEU A 337 -14.06 14.98 -23.54
C LEU A 337 -12.84 15.84 -23.18
N HIS A 338 -11.67 15.21 -23.09
CA HIS A 338 -10.36 15.75 -22.69
C HIS A 338 -10.03 15.77 -21.19
N VAL A 339 -9.60 14.63 -20.64
CA VAL A 339 -8.26 14.48 -20.02
C VAL A 339 -7.82 13.01 -20.15
N PHE A 340 -7.30 12.64 -21.32
CA PHE A 340 -6.47 11.44 -21.46
C PHE A 340 -5.23 11.84 -22.25
N THR A 341 -4.16 12.21 -21.54
CA THR A 341 -2.78 12.07 -22.04
C THR A 341 -1.81 12.16 -20.87
N SER A 342 -0.89 11.18 -20.85
CA SER A 342 0.43 11.22 -20.22
C SER A 342 0.51 11.16 -18.69
N SER A 343 0.66 9.95 -18.15
CA SER A 343 1.85 9.58 -17.36
C SER A 343 1.66 8.18 -16.77
N SER A 344 1.93 7.16 -17.58
CA SER A 344 2.07 5.77 -17.15
C SER A 344 3.40 5.24 -17.66
N GLY A 345 4.47 5.70 -17.04
CA GLY A 345 5.82 5.27 -17.34
C GLY A 345 6.77 5.73 -16.24
N SER A 346 6.68 5.12 -15.05
CA SER A 346 7.71 5.09 -13.99
C SER A 346 7.22 4.39 -12.71
N PHE A 347 6.60 3.20 -12.80
CA PHE A 347 6.28 2.44 -11.57
C PHE A 347 6.50 0.92 -11.65
N LEU A 348 6.83 0.37 -12.83
CA LEU A 348 7.06 -1.08 -13.00
C LEU A 348 8.54 -1.50 -12.97
N GLN A 349 9.48 -0.59 -12.76
CA GLN A 349 10.91 -0.93 -12.76
C GLN A 349 11.50 -1.23 -11.37
N GLY A 350 10.68 -1.22 -10.32
CA GLY A 350 11.14 -1.44 -8.94
C GLY A 350 10.89 -2.83 -8.34
N LEU A 351 10.15 -3.72 -9.01
CA LEU A 351 9.72 -5.01 -8.43
C LEU A 351 10.35 -6.27 -9.04
N CYS A 352 11.26 -6.14 -10.00
CA CYS A 352 11.86 -7.29 -10.72
C CYS A 352 13.14 -7.90 -10.11
N LEU A 353 13.55 -7.53 -8.88
CA LEU A 353 14.85 -7.98 -8.33
C LEU A 353 14.81 -9.09 -7.27
N LEU A 354 13.66 -9.71 -6.98
CA LEU A 354 13.57 -10.76 -5.96
C LEU A 354 12.63 -11.91 -6.37
N CYS A 355 13.02 -12.69 -7.38
CA CYS A 355 12.82 -14.15 -7.45
C CYS A 355 13.29 -14.70 -8.82
N PRO A 356 14.10 -15.77 -8.87
CA PRO A 356 14.44 -16.44 -10.12
C PRO A 356 13.25 -17.28 -10.61
N SER A 357 12.72 -16.97 -11.79
CA SER A 357 11.68 -17.74 -12.45
C SER A 357 12.18 -19.15 -12.83
N PRO A 358 11.36 -20.20 -12.67
CA PRO A 358 11.62 -21.49 -13.32
C PRO A 358 11.24 -21.40 -14.81
N MET A 359 12.22 -21.64 -15.69
CA MET A 359 12.01 -21.82 -17.13
C MET A 359 11.08 -23.02 -17.37
N TRP A 360 10.00 -22.81 -18.11
CA TRP A 360 9.26 -23.89 -18.79
C TRP A 360 9.57 -23.86 -20.29
N PRO A 361 9.61 -25.03 -20.95
CA PRO A 361 10.31 -25.21 -22.23
C PRO A 361 9.43 -24.87 -23.44
N GLU A 362 10.04 -24.23 -24.43
CA GLU A 362 9.47 -24.11 -25.78
C GLU A 362 9.59 -25.44 -26.54
N SER A 363 8.50 -25.82 -27.23
CA SER A 363 8.46 -26.96 -28.16
C SER A 363 8.79 -26.51 -29.59
N PRO A 364 9.40 -27.38 -30.44
CA PRO A 364 10.16 -26.94 -31.61
C PRO A 364 9.34 -26.91 -32.91
N SER A 365 9.60 -25.93 -33.77
CA SER A 365 9.27 -25.99 -35.19
C SER A 365 10.46 -26.54 -35.98
N HIS A 366 10.20 -27.59 -36.75
CA HIS A 366 11.15 -28.21 -37.67
C HIS A 366 11.35 -27.37 -38.93
N THR A 367 12.62 -27.19 -39.33
CA THR A 367 13.21 -27.17 -40.69
C THR A 367 14.61 -26.58 -40.52
N GLY A 368 15.73 -27.11 -40.97
CA GLY A 368 16.11 -28.33 -41.65
C GLY A 368 17.62 -28.20 -41.92
N SER A 369 18.36 -29.31 -41.76
CA SER A 369 19.64 -29.61 -42.40
C SER A 369 20.90 -28.78 -42.05
N SER A 370 21.76 -29.42 -41.24
CA SER A 370 23.09 -29.92 -41.64
C SER A 370 24.31 -29.45 -40.82
N LEU A 371 25.01 -30.49 -40.33
CA LEU A 371 26.46 -30.71 -40.28
C LEU A 371 27.30 -30.35 -39.02
N LEU A 372 27.93 -31.44 -38.51
CA LEU A 372 29.25 -31.60 -37.87
C LEU A 372 29.36 -31.24 -36.36
N CYS A 373 29.42 -32.25 -35.47
CA CYS A 373 30.62 -33.00 -35.05
C CYS A 373 31.71 -32.14 -34.40
N LEU A 374 31.64 -31.96 -33.08
CA LEU A 374 32.57 -32.50 -32.09
C LEU A 374 32.00 -32.33 -30.67
#